data_AF-A0A532TFT2-F1
#
_entry.id   AF-A0A532TFT2-F1
#
_cell.length_a   1.000
_cell.length_b   1.000
_cell.length_c   1.000
_cell.angle_alpha   90.00
_cell.angle_beta   90.00
_cell.angle_gamma   90.00
#
_symmetry.space_group_name_H-M   'P 1'
#
loop_
_entity.id
_entity.type
_entity.pdbx_description
1 polymer ?
#
loop_
_entity_poly.entity_id
_entity_poly.type
_entity_poly.pdbx_seq_one_letter_code
_entity_poly.pdbx_strand_id
1 'polypeptide(L)'
;MNNSEFIKKIQEVQLLMKDEKYQEALIILDKLKEIEKAGNFDYSLTHKLYQLISNSHSLYNQQILLKVIQKESSQQESISFTELKEFLKECENIDIDEPILRREVEILILRSLLRCKIEGDELVF
;
A
#
# COMPACT_ATOMS: atom_id res chain seq x y z
N MET A 1 1.79 13.02 24.13
CA MET A 1 1.52 11.57 24.07
C MET A 1 2.65 10.83 24.76
N ASN A 2 2.35 9.87 25.62
CA ASN A 2 3.39 9.04 26.28
C ASN A 2 3.60 7.70 25.54
N ASN A 3 4.61 6.91 25.92
CA ASN A 3 4.93 5.63 25.27
C ASN A 3 3.77 4.61 25.32
N SER A 4 3.00 4.58 26.41
CA SER A 4 1.85 3.67 26.54
C SER A 4 0.74 4.01 25.54
N GLU A 5 0.44 5.29 25.38
CA GLU A 5 -0.51 5.78 24.37
C GLU A 5 -0.02 5.50 22.95
N PHE A 6 1.28 5.70 22.70
CA PHE A 6 1.90 5.38 21.41
C PHE A 6 1.74 3.89 21.07
N ILE A 7 2.06 3.00 22.01
CA ILE A 7 1.93 1.55 21.84
C ILE A 7 0.48 1.15 21.56
N LYS A 8 -0.49 1.73 22.27
CA LYS A 8 -1.92 1.47 22.01
C LYS A 8 -2.32 1.84 20.57
N LYS A 9 -1.85 2.98 20.07
CA LYS A 9 -2.10 3.38 18.67
C LYS A 9 -1.42 2.46 17.66
N ILE A 10 -0.22 1.97 17.96
CA ILE A 10 0.44 0.94 17.14
C ILE A 10 -0.37 -0.36 17.12
N GLN A 11 -0.96 -0.78 18.24
CA GLN A 11 -1.83 -1.96 18.29
C GLN A 11 -3.14 -1.75 17.49
N GLU A 12 -3.75 -0.57 17.59
CA GLU A 12 -4.93 -0.18 16.81
C GLU A 12 -4.65 -0.28 15.31
N VAL A 13 -3.52 0.24 14.85
CA VAL A 13 -3.06 0.11 13.45
C VAL A 13 -2.96 -1.36 13.04
N GLN A 14 -2.35 -2.20 13.87
CA GLN A 14 -2.22 -3.63 13.55
C GLN A 14 -3.56 -4.35 13.46
N LEU A 15 -4.57 -3.93 14.22
CA LEU A 15 -5.93 -4.45 14.10
C LEU A 15 -6.59 -3.99 12.79
N LEU A 16 -6.48 -2.69 12.46
CA LEU A 16 -7.00 -2.16 11.19
C LEU A 16 -6.38 -2.86 9.99
N MET A 17 -5.07 -3.11 10.00
CA MET A 17 -4.40 -3.85 8.93
C MET A 17 -4.89 -5.30 8.80
N LYS A 18 -5.21 -5.97 9.92
CA LYS A 18 -5.79 -7.33 9.88
C LYS A 18 -7.19 -7.33 9.27
N ASP A 19 -7.94 -6.26 9.48
CA ASP A 19 -9.28 -6.06 8.91
C ASP A 19 -9.23 -5.42 7.51
N GLU A 20 -8.04 -5.36 6.88
CA GLU A 20 -7.79 -4.77 5.56
C GLU A 20 -8.17 -3.28 5.43
N LYS A 21 -8.26 -2.57 6.56
CA LYS A 21 -8.57 -1.14 6.67
C LYS A 21 -7.31 -0.29 6.56
N TYR A 22 -6.60 -0.42 5.44
CA TYR A 22 -5.26 0.16 5.28
C TYR A 22 -5.25 1.70 5.24
N GLN A 23 -6.27 2.32 4.64
CA GLN A 23 -6.37 3.79 4.59
C GLN A 23 -6.51 4.38 6.00
N GLU A 24 -7.36 3.78 6.84
CA GLU A 24 -7.56 4.20 8.23
C GLU A 24 -6.29 3.98 9.06
N ALA A 25 -5.60 2.86 8.82
CA ALA A 25 -4.30 2.57 9.43
C ALA A 25 -3.27 3.67 9.07
N LEU A 26 -3.20 4.08 7.80
CA LEU A 26 -2.29 5.13 7.33
C LEU A 26 -2.56 6.48 8.01
N ILE A 27 -3.83 6.87 8.17
CA ILE A 27 -4.20 8.12 8.86
C ILE A 27 -3.67 8.15 10.31
N ILE A 28 -3.71 7.01 11.01
CA ILE A 28 -3.16 6.91 12.37
C ILE A 28 -1.64 6.96 12.34
N LEU A 29 -1.02 6.23 11.42
CA LEU A 29 0.43 6.15 11.29
C LEU A 29 1.06 7.50 10.95
N ASP A 30 0.43 8.31 10.10
CA ASP A 30 0.91 9.66 9.78
C ASP A 30 0.88 10.57 11.01
N LYS A 31 -0.18 10.49 11.82
CA LYS A 31 -0.24 11.21 13.10
C LYS A 31 0.86 10.75 14.05
N LEU A 32 1.12 9.45 14.12
CA LEU A 32 2.19 8.90 14.95
C LEU A 32 3.58 9.34 14.47
N LYS A 33 3.79 9.44 13.16
CA LYS A 33 5.03 9.95 12.55
C LYS A 33 5.31 11.40 12.93
N GLU A 34 4.30 12.26 12.90
CA GLU A 34 4.46 13.67 13.32
C GLU A 34 4.73 13.78 14.83
N ILE A 35 4.08 12.95 15.65
CA ILE A 35 4.35 12.90 17.08
C ILE A 35 5.76 12.37 17.36
N GLU A 36 6.22 11.37 16.61
CA GLU A 36 7.56 10.78 16.74
C GLU A 36 8.65 11.81 16.46
N LYS A 37 8.54 12.58 15.36
CA LYS A 37 9.46 13.67 15.02
C LYS A 37 9.59 14.74 16.11
N ALA A 38 8.51 15.00 16.85
CA ALA A 38 8.46 16.00 17.92
C ALA A 38 8.85 15.45 19.29
N GLY A 39 9.02 14.13 19.42
CA GLY A 39 9.27 13.43 20.67
C GLY A 39 10.64 12.77 20.74
N ASN A 40 10.89 12.10 21.86
CA ASN A 40 12.10 11.31 22.07
C ASN A 40 11.67 9.88 22.42
N PHE A 41 11.31 9.12 21.38
CA PHE A 41 10.88 7.72 21.51
C PHE A 41 12.09 6.78 21.39
N ASP A 42 11.97 5.59 21.96
CA ASP A 42 13.03 4.60 21.82
C ASP A 42 13.12 4.09 20.37
N TYR A 43 14.32 3.65 19.98
CA TYR A 43 14.61 3.16 18.64
C TYR A 43 13.68 2.03 18.20
N SER A 44 13.24 1.17 19.12
CA SER A 44 12.40 0.02 18.79
C SER A 44 10.99 0.46 18.36
N LEU A 45 10.43 1.48 19.02
CA LEU A 45 9.14 2.08 18.68
C LEU A 45 9.23 2.84 17.36
N THR A 46 10.28 3.64 17.17
CA THR A 46 10.53 4.34 15.91
C THR A 46 10.65 3.35 14.76
N HIS A 47 11.50 2.34 14.88
CA HIS A 47 11.69 1.32 13.84
C HIS A 47 10.37 0.60 13.51
N LYS A 48 9.61 0.19 14.53
CA LYS A 48 8.31 -0.47 14.33
C LYS A 48 7.29 0.44 13.64
N LEU A 49 7.26 1.73 13.96
CA LEU A 49 6.41 2.71 13.28
C LEU A 49 6.72 2.75 11.78
N TYR A 50 7.98 2.95 11.41
CA TYR A 50 8.37 3.04 10.00
C TYR A 50 8.13 1.72 9.23
N GLN A 51 8.31 0.56 9.87
CA GLN A 51 7.90 -0.71 9.28
C GLN A 51 6.41 -0.77 8.99
N LEU A 52 5.56 -0.35 9.94
CA LEU A 52 4.11 -0.35 9.75
C LEU A 52 3.65 0.65 8.70
N ILE A 53 4.29 1.82 8.61
CA ILE A 53 4.07 2.79 7.52
C ILE A 53 4.35 2.14 6.17
N SER A 54 5.54 1.57 6.00
CA SER A 54 5.94 0.92 4.75
C SER A 54 4.98 -0.21 4.36
N ASN A 55 4.62 -1.06 5.32
CA ASN A 55 3.73 -2.19 5.07
C ASN A 55 2.30 -1.73 4.74
N SER A 56 1.79 -0.72 5.44
CA SER A 56 0.43 -0.21 5.22
C SER A 56 0.30 0.46 3.85
N HIS A 57 1.31 1.21 3.42
CA HIS A 57 1.32 1.79 2.07
C HIS A 57 1.34 0.70 0.99
N SER A 58 2.22 -0.29 1.13
CA SER A 58 2.30 -1.40 0.16
C SER A 58 0.98 -2.18 0.08
N LEU A 59 0.37 -2.51 1.22
CA LEU A 59 -0.91 -3.22 1.26
C LEU A 59 -2.08 -2.38 0.72
N TYR A 60 -2.12 -1.08 1.02
CA TYR A 60 -3.11 -0.17 0.47
C TYR A 60 -2.98 -0.06 -1.06
N ASN A 61 -1.76 0.12 -1.57
CA ASN A 61 -1.50 0.15 -3.00
C ASN A 61 -1.93 -1.16 -3.66
N GLN A 62 -1.56 -2.31 -3.08
CA GLN A 62 -1.94 -3.64 -3.56
C GLN A 62 -3.47 -3.82 -3.62
N GLN A 63 -4.20 -3.37 -2.59
CA GLN A 63 -5.67 -3.44 -2.55
C GLN A 63 -6.30 -2.67 -3.72
N ILE A 64 -5.77 -1.48 -4.02
CA ILE A 64 -6.30 -0.64 -5.09
C ILE A 64 -5.90 -1.17 -6.46
N LEU A 65 -4.67 -1.64 -6.60
CA LEU A 65 -4.21 -2.30 -7.83
C LEU A 65 -5.08 -3.50 -8.18
N LEU A 66 -5.37 -4.37 -7.21
CA LEU A 66 -6.26 -5.51 -7.44
C LEU A 66 -7.63 -5.08 -7.94
N LYS A 67 -8.21 -4.04 -7.32
CA LYS A 67 -9.52 -3.49 -7.73
C LYS A 67 -9.49 -2.96 -9.17
N VAL A 68 -8.47 -2.18 -9.53
CA VAL A 68 -8.33 -1.59 -10.87
C VAL A 68 -8.06 -2.68 -11.91
N ILE A 69 -7.10 -3.56 -11.66
CA ILE A 69 -6.74 -4.64 -12.59
C ILE A 69 -7.91 -5.61 -12.80
N GLN A 70 -8.65 -5.94 -11.75
CA GLN A 70 -9.84 -6.79 -11.88
C GLN A 70 -10.93 -6.14 -12.74
N LYS A 71 -11.06 -4.82 -12.69
CA LYS A 71 -11.98 -4.07 -13.56
C LYS A 71 -11.49 -4.06 -15.01
N GLU A 72 -10.20 -3.81 -15.25
CA GLU A 72 -9.65 -3.68 -16.61
C GLU A 72 -9.51 -5.04 -17.31
N SER A 73 -9.16 -6.10 -16.59
CA SER A 73 -9.12 -7.48 -17.13
C SER A 73 -10.47 -8.02 -17.63
N SER A 74 -11.58 -7.37 -17.27
CA SER A 74 -12.89 -7.69 -17.83
C SER A 74 -13.20 -7.00 -19.16
N GLN A 75 -12.41 -5.99 -19.53
CA GLN A 75 -12.63 -5.10 -20.68
C GLN A 75 -11.59 -5.29 -21.80
N GLN A 76 -10.37 -5.69 -21.45
CA GLN A 76 -9.24 -5.85 -22.38
C GLN A 76 -8.37 -7.05 -21.99
N GLU A 77 -7.56 -7.55 -22.93
CA GLU A 77 -6.69 -8.73 -22.75
C GLU A 77 -5.32 -8.38 -22.14
N SER A 78 -4.85 -7.14 -22.33
CA SER A 78 -3.64 -6.62 -21.71
C SER A 78 -3.77 -5.14 -21.35
N ILE A 79 -2.87 -4.64 -20.50
CA ILE A 79 -2.73 -3.21 -20.19
C ILE A 79 -1.25 -2.84 -20.04
N SER A 80 -0.81 -1.70 -20.56
CA SER A 80 0.55 -1.21 -20.30
C SER A 80 0.69 -0.64 -18.88
N PHE A 81 1.91 -0.64 -18.32
CA PHE A 81 2.14 -0.02 -17.01
C PHE A 81 1.89 1.50 -17.02
N THR A 82 2.11 2.15 -18.17
CA THR A 82 1.80 3.56 -18.36
C THR A 82 0.28 3.80 -18.25
N GLU A 83 -0.54 3.04 -18.98
CA GLU A 83 -2.00 3.15 -18.90
C GLU A 83 -2.51 2.80 -17.51
N LEU A 84 -1.99 1.74 -16.88
CA LEU A 84 -2.37 1.37 -15.51
C LEU A 84 -2.09 2.51 -14.52
N LYS A 85 -0.95 3.20 -14.66
CA LYS A 85 -0.62 4.38 -13.84
C LYS A 85 -1.62 5.51 -14.07
N GLU A 86 -1.99 5.80 -15.32
CA GLU A 86 -2.99 6.82 -15.63
C GLU A 86 -4.35 6.48 -15.00
N PHE A 87 -4.80 5.22 -15.11
CA PHE A 87 -6.03 4.78 -14.45
C PHE A 87 -6.00 4.94 -12.93
N LEU A 88 -4.89 4.62 -12.27
CA LEU A 88 -4.75 4.80 -10.82
C LEU A 88 -4.85 6.28 -10.43
N LYS A 89 -4.28 7.16 -11.25
CA LYS A 89 -4.33 8.61 -11.02
C LYS A 89 -5.73 9.17 -11.24
N GLU A 90 -6.42 8.74 -12.29
CA GLU A 90 -7.75 9.26 -12.64
C GLU A 90 -8.87 8.70 -11.76
N CYS A 91 -8.85 7.39 -11.49
CA CYS A 91 -9.95 6.72 -10.79
C CYS A 91 -9.80 6.80 -9.27
N GLU A 92 -8.58 6.76 -8.75
CA GLU A 92 -8.30 6.59 -7.32
C GLU A 92 -7.41 7.70 -6.75
N ASN A 93 -7.03 8.69 -7.57
CA ASN A 93 -6.15 9.82 -7.20
C ASN A 93 -4.81 9.36 -6.59
N ILE A 94 -4.24 8.27 -7.13
CA ILE A 94 -2.96 7.74 -6.66
C ILE A 94 -1.88 7.98 -7.71
N ASP A 95 -0.85 8.72 -7.31
CA ASP A 95 0.37 8.88 -8.09
C ASP A 95 1.44 7.92 -7.56
N ILE A 96 1.59 6.78 -8.22
CA ILE A 96 2.63 5.79 -7.93
C ILE A 96 3.67 5.87 -9.05
N ASP A 97 4.95 5.87 -8.67
CA ASP A 97 6.03 5.75 -9.65
C ASP A 97 6.01 4.37 -10.31
N GLU A 98 6.27 4.34 -11.62
CA GLU A 98 6.19 3.11 -12.42
C GLU A 98 7.06 1.96 -11.87
N PRO A 99 8.30 2.17 -11.39
CA PRO A 99 9.08 1.10 -10.76
C PRO A 99 8.43 0.53 -9.48
N ILE A 100 7.71 1.37 -8.72
CA ILE A 100 6.99 0.94 -7.52
C ILE A 100 5.73 0.18 -7.95
N LEU A 101 4.98 0.71 -8.92
CA LEU A 101 3.80 0.07 -9.50
C LEU A 101 4.12 -1.35 -9.98
N ARG A 102 5.17 -1.49 -10.79
CA ARG A 102 5.62 -2.78 -11.31
C ARG A 102 5.98 -3.75 -10.18
N ARG A 103 6.75 -3.28 -9.19
CA ARG A 103 7.11 -4.09 -8.02
C ARG A 103 5.89 -4.57 -7.25
N GLU A 104 4.89 -3.73 -7.04
CA GLU A 104 3.67 -4.11 -6.32
C GLU A 104 2.86 -5.16 -7.10
N VAL A 105 2.77 -5.02 -8.43
CA VAL A 105 2.14 -6.03 -9.30
C VAL A 105 2.91 -7.36 -9.25
N GLU A 106 4.23 -7.34 -9.32
CA GLU A 106 5.08 -8.55 -9.19
C GLU A 106 4.83 -9.26 -7.84
N ILE A 107 4.72 -8.51 -6.74
CA ILE A 107 4.41 -9.08 -5.42
C ILE A 107 3.03 -9.75 -5.43
N LEU A 108 2.02 -9.13 -6.04
CA LEU A 108 0.67 -9.69 -6.14
C LEU A 108 0.66 -11.01 -6.93
N ILE A 109 1.40 -11.09 -8.04
CA ILE A 109 1.56 -12.31 -8.85
C ILE A 109 2.27 -13.40 -8.03
N LEU A 110 3.40 -13.07 -7.40
CA LEU A 110 4.17 -14.02 -6.58
C LEU A 110 3.36 -14.59 -5.41
N ARG A 111 2.46 -13.78 -4.84
CA ARG A 111 1.53 -14.21 -3.78
C ARG A 111 0.29 -14.93 -4.31
N SER A 112 0.18 -15.14 -5.62
CA SER A 112 -0.99 -15.74 -6.28
C SER A 112 -2.30 -14.98 -6.05
N LEU A 113 -2.21 -13.68 -5.73
CA LEU A 113 -3.35 -12.79 -5.56
C LEU A 113 -3.82 -12.21 -6.89
N LEU A 114 -2.91 -12.13 -7.86
CA LEU A 114 -3.20 -11.67 -9.21
C LEU A 114 -2.79 -12.74 -10.23
N ARG A 115 -3.73 -13.10 -11.10
CA ARG A 115 -3.53 -14.13 -12.14
C ARG A 115 -3.33 -13.44 -13.47
N CYS A 116 -2.09 -13.04 -13.74
CA CYS A 116 -1.68 -12.39 -14.98
C CYS A 116 -0.18 -12.61 -15.18
N LYS A 117 0.35 -12.20 -16.33
CA LYS A 117 1.78 -12.25 -16.66
C LYS A 117 2.28 -10.87 -17.02
N ILE A 118 3.55 -10.61 -16.72
CA ILE A 118 4.23 -9.40 -17.19
C ILE A 118 5.00 -9.77 -18.46
N GLU A 119 4.65 -9.14 -19.58
CA GLU A 119 5.32 -9.31 -20.88
C GLU A 119 5.83 -7.95 -21.36
N GLY A 120 7.14 -7.71 -21.20
CA GLY A 120 7.73 -6.41 -21.52
C GLY A 120 7.21 -5.31 -20.58
N ASP A 121 6.48 -4.34 -21.15
CA ASP A 121 5.84 -3.24 -20.43
C ASP A 121 4.33 -3.46 -20.22
N GLU A 122 3.83 -4.65 -20.55
CA GLU A 122 2.41 -4.97 -20.45
C GLU A 122 2.13 -6.01 -19.38
N LEU A 123 0.94 -5.90 -18.82
CA LEU A 123 0.29 -6.87 -17.96
C LEU A 123 -0.76 -7.61 -18.81
N VAL A 124 -0.53 -8.89 -19.06
CA VAL A 124 -1.41 -9.77 -19.84
C VAL A 124 -2.25 -10.61 -18.89
N PHE A 125 -3.58 -10.54 -19.04
CA PHE A 125 -4.54 -11.17 -18.11
C PHE A 125 -4.80 -12.65 -18.40
#